data_AF-A0A7K2U3E2-F1
#
_entry.id   AF-A0A7K2U3E2-F1
#
_cell.length_a   1.000
_cell.length_b   1.000
_cell.length_c   1.000
_cell.angle_alpha   90.00
_cell.angle_beta   90.00
_cell.angle_gamma   90.00
#
_symmetry.space_group_name_H-M   'P 1'
#
loop_
_entity.id
_entity.type
_entity.pdbx_description
1 polymer ?
#
loop_
_entity_poly.entity_id
_entity_poly.type
_entity_poly.pdbx_seq_one_letter_code
_entity_poly.pdbx_strand_id
1 'polypeptide(L)'
;MISNSTRTRSGHRRFSTVWAAAGCALLVTACGPGGASHDSGAAAGSASATPPGNATSSWRLPVQDVMRSHLDLAAEDLAVNVLVGECLKRFGLEPANKPNTSFFGPTSLLERRYGLLDQKRAADYGYWMPAPATDGGQKGISADETIVTYGVVDADDSGSPDDSSSAPPSFEGKPIPKEGCIGEAQRTLSGDENMTSAVYGEHIAWANDLQVKSFFESRSEPKVHAAEAKWSSCMKDHGYSFPADVFAAVNSLEKTRERPRAGSAETELAVADTGCRRTSDVAALWYEADARYQAAETARNAAKWADSTRFARTVRSNVASVLEKHRIGAPFLPAIRGDMDWSPPSS
;
A
#
# COMPACT_ATOMS: atom_id res chain seq x y z
N MET A 1 49.33 -17.38 -4.71
CA MET A 1 49.72 -18.73 -5.17
C MET A 1 48.46 -19.31 -5.85
N ILE A 2 48.43 -19.55 -7.18
CA ILE A 2 49.04 -20.69 -7.90
C ILE A 2 48.54 -22.01 -7.28
N SER A 3 47.87 -22.98 -7.94
CA SER A 3 47.30 -23.13 -9.31
C SER A 3 46.22 -24.28 -9.24
N ASN A 4 45.48 -24.75 -10.26
CA ASN A 4 45.50 -24.56 -11.72
C ASN A 4 44.09 -24.80 -12.34
N SER A 5 44.01 -24.81 -13.67
CA SER A 5 42.87 -25.02 -14.57
C SER A 5 42.51 -26.48 -14.84
N THR A 6 41.25 -26.74 -15.22
CA THR A 6 40.89 -27.72 -16.27
C THR A 6 39.86 -27.13 -17.24
N ARG A 7 40.21 -27.06 -18.54
CA ARG A 7 39.31 -26.70 -19.64
C ARG A 7 38.70 -27.97 -20.24
N THR A 8 37.42 -27.93 -20.59
CA THR A 8 36.87 -28.72 -21.70
C THR A 8 36.13 -27.79 -22.67
N ARG A 9 36.25 -28.07 -23.97
CA ARG A 9 35.88 -27.15 -25.06
C ARG A 9 35.35 -27.93 -26.26
N SER A 10 34.04 -27.92 -26.47
CA SER A 10 33.37 -28.18 -27.75
C SER A 10 31.86 -27.93 -27.58
N GLY A 11 31.11 -27.53 -28.60
CA GLY A 11 31.52 -27.09 -29.93
C GLY A 11 30.43 -26.22 -30.59
N HIS A 12 30.82 -25.29 -31.44
CA HIS A 12 29.87 -24.50 -32.22
C HIS A 12 29.19 -25.37 -33.28
N ARG A 13 27.87 -25.23 -33.43
CA ARG A 13 27.19 -25.46 -34.71
C ARG A 13 26.52 -24.16 -35.14
N ARG A 14 27.15 -23.49 -36.10
CA ARG A 14 26.55 -22.40 -36.86
C ARG A 14 25.66 -23.03 -37.93
N PHE A 15 24.42 -22.60 -38.04
CA PHE A 15 23.63 -22.75 -39.26
C PHE A 15 23.31 -21.35 -39.78
N SER A 16 23.86 -21.04 -40.96
CA SER A 16 23.59 -19.82 -41.72
C SER A 16 23.22 -20.24 -43.13
N THR A 17 22.00 -19.91 -43.57
CA THR A 17 21.50 -19.82 -44.96
C THR A 17 19.98 -19.60 -44.90
N VAL A 18 19.30 -18.93 -45.82
CA VAL A 18 19.70 -17.96 -46.87
C VAL A 18 18.46 -17.10 -47.17
N TRP A 19 18.63 -15.89 -47.72
CA TRP A 19 17.51 -15.04 -48.15
C TRP A 19 16.77 -15.62 -49.36
N ALA A 20 15.45 -15.40 -49.43
CA ALA A 20 14.71 -15.41 -50.69
C ALA A 20 13.60 -14.36 -50.65
N ALA A 21 13.80 -13.24 -51.36
CA ALA A 21 12.75 -12.28 -51.66
C ALA A 21 12.27 -12.51 -53.10
N ALA A 22 10.95 -12.56 -53.30
CA ALA A 22 10.34 -12.55 -54.62
C ALA A 22 8.99 -11.82 -54.55
N GLY A 23 8.91 -10.64 -55.16
CA GLY A 23 7.65 -9.94 -55.37
C GLY A 23 7.21 -10.08 -56.82
N CYS A 24 5.90 -10.14 -57.05
CA CYS A 24 5.25 -9.87 -58.33
C CYS A 24 3.89 -9.20 -58.05
N ALA A 25 3.46 -8.31 -58.94
CA ALA A 25 2.30 -7.43 -58.77
C ALA A 25 1.28 -7.58 -59.92
N LEU A 26 0.21 -6.75 -59.86
CA LEU A 26 -0.90 -6.61 -60.84
C LEU A 26 -1.97 -7.74 -60.70
N LEU A 27 -3.28 -7.53 -60.84
CA LEU A 27 -4.12 -6.54 -61.56
C LEU A 27 -5.36 -6.14 -60.68
N VAL A 28 -5.77 -4.89 -60.50
CA VAL A 28 -6.59 -3.97 -61.36
C VAL A 28 -8.14 -4.16 -61.29
N THR A 29 -8.83 -3.08 -60.84
CA THR A 29 -10.27 -2.68 -60.95
C THR A 29 -11.42 -3.56 -60.44
N ALA A 30 -12.27 -2.97 -59.59
CA ALA A 30 -13.62 -2.50 -59.96
C ALA A 30 -14.20 -1.55 -58.89
N CYS A 31 -15.04 -0.59 -59.30
CA CYS A 31 -15.79 0.30 -58.39
C CYS A 31 -17.27 0.27 -58.77
N GLY A 32 -18.18 0.21 -57.80
CA GLY A 32 -19.62 0.18 -58.03
C GLY A 32 -20.40 0.35 -56.72
N PRO A 33 -21.27 1.37 -56.57
CA PRO A 33 -22.03 1.61 -55.36
C PRO A 33 -23.44 0.99 -55.40
N GLY A 34 -23.91 0.47 -54.27
CA GLY A 34 -25.33 0.17 -54.06
C GLY A 34 -25.58 -1.07 -53.18
N GLY A 35 -26.51 -0.95 -52.23
CA GLY A 35 -27.10 -2.11 -51.55
C GLY A 35 -27.10 -2.06 -50.02
N ALA A 36 -28.18 -1.46 -49.49
CA ALA A 36 -28.90 -1.83 -48.27
C ALA A 36 -28.15 -2.31 -47.01
N SER A 37 -28.42 -1.59 -45.92
CA SER A 37 -28.28 -1.98 -44.52
C SER A 37 -28.73 -3.41 -44.20
N HIS A 38 -27.96 -4.13 -43.37
CA HIS A 38 -28.50 -4.78 -42.17
C HIS A 38 -27.39 -5.04 -41.15
N ASP A 39 -27.78 -5.06 -39.87
CA ASP A 39 -26.90 -5.01 -38.70
C ASP A 39 -26.03 -6.26 -38.50
N SER A 40 -24.79 -6.04 -38.06
CA SER A 40 -24.17 -6.72 -36.90
C SER A 40 -22.71 -6.28 -36.74
N GLY A 41 -22.46 -5.36 -35.81
CA GLY A 41 -21.11 -4.89 -35.51
C GLY A 41 -21.07 -4.17 -34.18
N ALA A 42 -20.64 -4.87 -33.12
CA ALA A 42 -20.45 -4.29 -31.81
C ALA A 42 -19.34 -3.22 -31.87
N ALA A 43 -19.74 -1.96 -32.01
CA ALA A 43 -18.84 -0.84 -31.91
C ALA A 43 -18.35 -0.74 -30.46
N ALA A 44 -17.11 -1.13 -30.23
CA ALA A 44 -16.44 -0.93 -28.95
C ALA A 44 -16.53 0.54 -28.57
N GLY A 45 -17.24 0.83 -27.47
CA GLY A 45 -17.35 2.19 -26.95
C GLY A 45 -15.98 2.68 -26.53
N SER A 46 -15.40 3.59 -27.33
CA SER A 46 -14.14 4.24 -27.02
C SER A 46 -14.27 5.00 -25.70
N ALA A 47 -13.74 4.42 -24.62
CA ALA A 47 -13.59 5.09 -23.33
C ALA A 47 -12.48 6.14 -23.41
N SER A 48 -12.73 7.22 -24.15
CA SER A 48 -11.89 8.42 -24.20
C SER A 48 -12.60 9.56 -23.46
N ALA A 49 -12.47 9.55 -22.15
CA ALA A 49 -12.77 10.69 -21.28
C ALA A 49 -11.94 10.58 -20.00
N THR A 50 -10.66 10.96 -20.07
CA THR A 50 -9.86 11.23 -18.86
C THR A 50 -10.54 12.38 -18.10
N PRO A 51 -10.98 12.20 -16.85
CA PRO A 51 -11.67 13.26 -16.12
C PRO A 51 -10.71 14.41 -15.82
N PRO A 52 -11.09 15.69 -16.05
CA PRO A 52 -10.28 16.82 -15.66
C PRO A 52 -10.44 17.09 -14.16
N GLY A 53 -9.39 16.83 -13.37
CA GLY A 53 -9.34 17.26 -11.96
C GLY A 53 -8.38 16.44 -11.09
N ASN A 54 -7.82 17.08 -10.06
CA ASN A 54 -6.92 16.48 -9.06
C ASN A 54 -7.63 15.49 -8.09
N ALA A 55 -8.67 14.79 -8.55
CA ALA A 55 -9.53 13.93 -7.73
C ALA A 55 -9.04 12.46 -7.71
N THR A 56 -7.83 12.23 -7.18
CA THR A 56 -7.37 10.87 -6.84
C THR A 56 -8.20 10.23 -5.72
N SER A 57 -9.08 11.01 -5.06
CA SER A 57 -10.15 10.56 -4.17
C SER A 57 -11.11 9.52 -4.78
N SER A 58 -11.25 9.49 -6.11
CA SER A 58 -12.06 8.49 -6.82
C SER A 58 -11.28 7.23 -7.23
N TRP A 59 -9.96 7.21 -7.05
CA TRP A 59 -9.13 6.07 -7.44
C TRP A 59 -9.22 4.95 -6.40
N ARG A 60 -9.42 3.72 -6.87
CA ARG A 60 -9.49 2.52 -6.03
C ARG A 60 -8.83 1.34 -6.73
N LEU A 61 -7.66 0.95 -6.24
CA LEU A 61 -7.01 -0.30 -6.61
C LEU A 61 -7.76 -1.48 -5.98
N PRO A 62 -7.88 -2.63 -6.68
CA PRO A 62 -8.52 -3.84 -6.14
C PRO A 62 -8.01 -4.19 -4.73
N VAL A 63 -6.70 -4.10 -4.49
CA VAL A 63 -6.08 -4.47 -3.21
C VAL A 63 -6.66 -3.72 -1.99
N GLN A 64 -7.27 -2.55 -2.16
CA GLN A 64 -7.90 -1.77 -1.08
C GLN A 64 -9.14 -2.45 -0.45
N ASP A 65 -9.73 -3.43 -1.12
CA ASP A 65 -10.85 -4.22 -0.56
C ASP A 65 -10.38 -5.23 0.50
N VAL A 66 -9.09 -5.59 0.48
CA VAL A 66 -8.44 -6.41 1.53
C VAL A 66 -7.55 -5.55 2.40
N MET A 67 -6.54 -4.92 1.80
CA MET A 67 -5.59 -4.11 2.54
C MET A 67 -6.27 -2.96 3.27
N ARG A 68 -5.81 -2.81 4.50
CA ARG A 68 -6.14 -1.72 5.41
C ARG A 68 -5.40 -0.48 4.95
N SER A 69 -6.10 0.65 4.83
CA SER A 69 -5.45 1.97 4.77
C SER A 69 -4.66 2.21 6.06
N HIS A 70 -3.75 3.18 6.09
CA HIS A 70 -3.05 3.53 7.34
C HIS A 70 -4.04 3.91 8.47
N LEU A 71 -5.21 4.45 8.10
CA LEU A 71 -6.28 4.78 9.03
C LEU A 71 -7.04 3.54 9.53
N ASP A 72 -7.28 2.54 8.67
CA ASP A 72 -7.79 1.22 9.08
C ASP A 72 -6.77 0.49 9.98
N LEU A 73 -5.47 0.58 9.67
CA LEU A 73 -4.39 -0.02 10.46
C LEU A 73 -4.34 0.60 11.87
N ALA A 74 -4.41 1.92 11.98
CA ALA A 74 -4.41 2.62 13.26
C ALA A 74 -5.71 2.40 14.05
N ALA A 75 -6.86 2.23 13.37
CA ALA A 75 -8.11 1.82 14.00
C ALA A 75 -8.03 0.41 14.59
N GLU A 76 -7.43 -0.54 13.85
CA GLU A 76 -7.26 -1.91 14.32
C GLU A 76 -6.24 -1.99 15.46
N ASP A 77 -5.10 -1.30 15.35
CA ASP A 77 -4.12 -1.18 16.45
C ASP A 77 -4.78 -0.62 17.72
N LEU A 78 -5.59 0.43 17.60
CA LEU A 78 -6.36 0.98 18.70
C LEU A 78 -7.34 -0.04 19.30
N ALA A 79 -8.04 -0.82 18.48
CA ALA A 79 -8.94 -1.88 18.95
C ALA A 79 -8.18 -3.05 19.62
N VAL A 80 -7.04 -3.48 19.06
CA VAL A 80 -6.15 -4.49 19.66
C VAL A 80 -5.64 -4.03 21.01
N ASN A 81 -5.11 -2.80 21.12
CA ASN A 81 -4.62 -2.24 22.39
C ASN A 81 -5.74 -2.14 23.45
N VAL A 82 -6.98 -1.84 23.06
CA VAL A 82 -8.13 -1.86 23.97
C VAL A 82 -8.43 -3.28 24.48
N LEU A 83 -8.49 -4.28 23.59
CA LEU A 83 -8.75 -5.69 23.95
C LEU A 83 -7.62 -6.30 24.78
N VAL A 84 -6.36 -6.00 24.44
CA VAL A 84 -5.18 -6.38 25.24
C VAL A 84 -5.27 -5.78 26.64
N GLY A 85 -5.67 -4.51 26.77
CA GLY A 85 -5.92 -3.87 28.06
C GLY A 85 -7.05 -4.49 28.88
N GLU A 86 -8.13 -4.99 28.25
CA GLU A 86 -9.17 -5.78 28.94
C GLU A 86 -8.61 -7.12 29.44
N CYS A 87 -7.77 -7.79 28.63
CA CYS A 87 -7.15 -9.06 28.97
C CYS A 87 -6.11 -8.96 30.11
N LEU A 88 -5.18 -8.00 30.03
CA LEU A 88 -4.12 -7.76 31.04
C LEU A 88 -4.70 -7.51 32.44
N LYS A 89 -5.83 -6.80 32.54
CA LYS A 89 -6.53 -6.54 33.81
C LYS A 89 -6.98 -7.80 34.54
N ARG A 90 -7.26 -8.90 33.83
CA ARG A 90 -7.58 -10.21 34.46
C ARG A 90 -6.38 -10.78 35.22
N PHE A 91 -5.16 -10.43 34.81
CA PHE A 91 -3.91 -10.80 35.46
C PHE A 91 -3.47 -9.78 36.52
N GLY A 92 -4.15 -8.64 36.67
CA GLY A 92 -3.77 -7.56 37.59
C GLY A 92 -2.74 -6.59 37.01
N LEU A 93 -2.47 -6.69 35.71
CA LEU A 93 -1.57 -5.81 34.97
C LEU A 93 -2.36 -4.64 34.37
N GLU A 94 -1.82 -3.43 34.50
CA GLU A 94 -2.31 -2.23 33.79
C GLU A 94 -1.32 -1.89 32.66
N PRO A 95 -1.79 -1.60 31.43
CA PRO A 95 -0.90 -1.30 30.31
C PRO A 95 0.05 -0.13 30.59
N ALA A 96 1.34 -0.28 30.26
CA ALA A 96 2.34 0.78 30.46
C ALA A 96 2.02 2.03 29.63
N ASN A 97 1.40 1.83 28.45
CA ASN A 97 1.06 2.88 27.50
C ASN A 97 -0.46 2.91 27.26
N LYS A 98 -1.03 4.12 27.11
CA LYS A 98 -2.44 4.26 26.71
C LYS A 98 -2.58 4.00 25.21
N PRO A 99 -3.70 3.40 24.74
CA PRO A 99 -3.96 3.25 23.31
C PRO A 99 -3.92 4.61 22.60
N ASN A 100 -3.22 4.68 21.47
CA ASN A 100 -3.10 5.93 20.72
C ASN A 100 -4.41 6.25 19.99
N THR A 101 -5.08 7.33 20.39
CA THR A 101 -6.35 7.77 19.80
C THR A 101 -6.18 8.81 18.67
N SER A 102 -4.95 9.01 18.18
CA SER A 102 -4.60 10.02 17.20
C SER A 102 -3.89 9.42 15.99
N PHE A 103 -4.39 9.72 14.79
CA PHE A 103 -3.80 9.24 13.54
C PHE A 103 -3.06 10.34 12.79
N PHE A 104 -1.82 10.05 12.39
CA PHE A 104 -0.99 10.93 11.56
C PHE A 104 -0.34 10.09 10.46
N GLY A 105 -0.65 10.40 9.21
CA GLY A 105 -0.17 9.64 8.07
C GLY A 105 -1.08 9.80 6.85
N PRO A 106 -0.75 9.13 5.73
CA PRO A 106 -1.56 9.20 4.52
C PRO A 106 -2.89 8.49 4.74
N THR A 107 -4.01 9.17 4.55
CA THR A 107 -5.34 8.60 4.91
C THR A 107 -5.78 7.47 3.97
N SER A 108 -5.14 7.34 2.79
CA SER A 108 -5.37 6.26 1.82
C SER A 108 -4.07 5.54 1.43
N LEU A 109 -4.22 4.37 0.78
CA LEU A 109 -3.10 3.63 0.20
C LEU A 109 -2.53 4.26 -1.09
N LEU A 110 -3.20 5.28 -1.65
CA LEU A 110 -2.81 5.89 -2.92
C LEU A 110 -2.11 7.25 -2.76
N GLU A 111 -2.37 7.98 -1.66
CA GLU A 111 -1.95 9.38 -1.47
C GLU A 111 -0.46 9.64 -1.74
N ARG A 112 0.42 8.69 -1.38
CA ARG A 112 1.87 8.76 -1.63
C ARG A 112 2.38 7.70 -2.60
N ARG A 113 1.52 6.80 -3.09
CA ARG A 113 1.91 5.65 -3.92
C ARG A 113 2.54 6.07 -5.24
N TYR A 114 1.98 7.08 -5.90
CA TYR A 114 2.52 7.65 -7.15
C TYR A 114 3.27 8.98 -6.89
N GLY A 115 3.78 9.14 -5.66
CA GLY A 115 4.38 10.36 -5.12
C GLY A 115 3.37 11.42 -4.69
N LEU A 116 3.85 12.64 -4.44
CA LEU A 116 3.03 13.75 -3.94
C LEU A 116 2.21 14.39 -5.07
N LEU A 117 0.89 14.50 -4.91
CA LEU A 117 -0.03 15.04 -5.95
C LEU A 117 -0.82 16.28 -5.51
N ASP A 118 -0.94 16.50 -4.20
CA ASP A 118 -1.63 17.67 -3.62
C ASP A 118 -0.70 18.90 -3.65
N GLN A 119 -0.92 19.79 -4.63
CA GLN A 119 -0.15 21.02 -4.81
C GLN A 119 -0.33 22.02 -3.65
N LYS A 120 -1.47 22.02 -2.94
CA LYS A 120 -1.65 22.86 -1.74
C LYS A 120 -0.81 22.33 -0.59
N ARG A 121 -0.84 21.02 -0.36
CA ARG A 121 0.01 20.36 0.66
C ARG A 121 1.50 20.54 0.36
N ALA A 122 1.90 20.50 -0.91
CA ALA A 122 3.26 20.81 -1.33
C ALA A 122 3.68 22.25 -0.97
N ALA A 123 2.81 23.23 -1.17
CA ALA A 123 3.09 24.62 -0.79
C ALA A 123 3.14 24.83 0.74
N ASP A 124 2.23 24.19 1.49
CA ASP A 124 2.07 24.37 2.93
C ASP A 124 3.08 23.54 3.78
N TYR A 125 3.53 22.38 3.28
CA TYR A 125 4.32 21.38 4.04
C TYR A 125 5.53 20.81 3.27
N GLY A 126 5.74 21.15 2.00
CA GLY A 126 6.78 20.51 1.18
C GLY A 126 6.45 19.03 0.99
N TYR A 127 7.43 18.16 1.27
CA TYR A 127 7.21 16.71 1.22
C TYR A 127 6.71 16.11 2.54
N TRP A 128 6.66 16.88 3.63
CA TRP A 128 6.24 16.37 4.93
C TRP A 128 4.80 15.86 4.94
N MET A 129 4.54 14.92 5.84
CA MET A 129 3.19 14.66 6.32
C MET A 129 2.89 15.61 7.50
N PRO A 130 1.65 16.09 7.66
CA PRO A 130 1.25 16.76 8.88
C PRO A 130 1.35 15.78 10.06
N ALA A 131 2.30 16.04 10.96
CA ALA A 131 2.39 15.44 12.27
C ALA A 131 2.38 16.58 13.31
N PRO A 132 1.61 16.48 14.42
CA PRO A 132 1.77 17.37 15.55
C PRO A 132 3.04 17.02 16.33
N ALA A 133 3.40 17.87 17.28
CA ALA A 133 4.34 17.50 18.32
C ALA A 133 3.76 16.33 19.13
N THR A 134 4.52 15.26 19.32
CA THR A 134 4.12 14.11 20.14
C THR A 134 4.23 14.45 21.62
N ASP A 135 3.10 14.69 22.27
CA ASP A 135 2.96 14.91 23.71
C ASP A 135 2.83 13.59 24.48
N GLY A 136 3.91 12.82 24.51
CA GLY A 136 4.01 11.61 25.34
C GLY A 136 5.25 10.78 25.04
N GLY A 137 6.16 10.68 26.02
CA GLY A 137 7.19 9.64 25.98
C GLY A 137 6.54 8.28 26.21
N GLN A 138 6.79 7.32 25.32
CA GLN A 138 6.40 5.93 25.55
C GLN A 138 7.15 5.41 26.79
N LYS A 139 6.44 4.72 27.67
CA LYS A 139 7.05 3.98 28.78
C LYS A 139 7.52 2.63 28.27
N GLY A 140 8.64 2.15 28.83
CA GLY A 140 9.05 0.76 28.66
C GLY A 140 7.97 -0.17 29.20
N ILE A 141 7.66 -1.20 28.41
CA ILE A 141 6.74 -2.29 28.77
C ILE A 141 7.47 -3.22 29.75
N SER A 142 6.79 -3.75 30.76
CA SER A 142 7.44 -4.66 31.72
C SER A 142 7.62 -6.08 31.14
N ALA A 143 8.49 -6.88 31.75
CA ALA A 143 8.62 -8.29 31.39
C ALA A 143 7.29 -9.04 31.57
N ASP A 144 6.59 -8.82 32.68
CA ASP A 144 5.28 -9.44 32.97
C ASP A 144 4.20 -9.03 31.95
N GLU A 145 4.15 -7.74 31.59
CA GLU A 145 3.24 -7.22 30.55
C GLU A 145 3.58 -7.83 29.19
N THR A 146 4.86 -7.99 28.85
CA THR A 146 5.32 -8.65 27.61
C THR A 146 4.89 -10.12 27.57
N ILE A 147 5.16 -10.86 28.65
CA ILE A 147 4.84 -12.30 28.80
C ILE A 147 3.35 -12.55 28.63
N VAL A 148 2.50 -11.75 29.28
CA VAL A 148 1.03 -11.93 29.22
C VAL A 148 0.45 -11.39 27.90
N THR A 149 1.02 -10.32 27.33
CA THR A 149 0.56 -9.72 26.07
C THR A 149 0.76 -10.68 24.89
N TYR A 150 1.96 -11.21 24.72
CA TYR A 150 2.30 -12.07 23.58
C TYR A 150 2.15 -13.57 23.89
N GLY A 151 2.13 -13.94 25.17
CA GLY A 151 2.18 -15.34 25.57
C GLY A 151 3.51 -15.98 25.16
N VAL A 152 4.63 -15.35 25.52
CA VAL A 152 5.99 -15.89 25.26
C VAL A 152 6.86 -15.70 26.51
N VAL A 153 7.77 -16.65 26.77
CA VAL A 153 8.71 -16.57 27.92
C VAL A 153 10.07 -15.97 27.55
N ASP A 154 10.48 -16.12 26.29
CA ASP A 154 11.79 -15.68 25.78
C ASP A 154 11.58 -14.57 24.74
N ALA A 155 11.31 -13.36 25.23
CA ALA A 155 11.65 -12.15 24.47
C ALA A 155 13.12 -11.83 24.77
N ASP A 156 13.93 -11.64 23.74
CA ASP A 156 15.27 -11.07 23.93
C ASP A 156 15.19 -9.59 24.35
N ASP A 157 16.33 -8.95 24.63
CA ASP A 157 16.38 -7.51 24.95
C ASP A 157 15.81 -6.59 23.83
N SER A 158 15.44 -7.13 22.67
CA SER A 158 14.75 -6.39 21.59
C SER A 158 13.21 -6.42 21.70
N GLY A 159 12.64 -7.28 22.54
CA GLY A 159 11.19 -7.45 22.68
C GLY A 159 10.53 -8.23 21.55
N SER A 160 11.31 -8.92 20.71
CA SER A 160 10.80 -9.69 19.57
C SER A 160 10.51 -11.15 19.97
N PRO A 161 9.35 -11.73 19.63
CA PRO A 161 9.10 -13.16 19.83
C PRO A 161 10.02 -14.05 19.00
N ASP A 162 10.56 -15.12 19.59
CA ASP A 162 11.12 -16.25 18.85
C ASP A 162 10.00 -17.16 18.33
N ASP A 163 10.07 -17.58 17.07
CA ASP A 163 9.20 -18.58 16.43
C ASP A 163 9.19 -19.93 17.18
N SER A 164 10.19 -20.20 18.02
CA SER A 164 10.26 -21.41 18.85
C SER A 164 9.54 -21.32 20.20
N SER A 165 9.10 -20.12 20.62
CA SER A 165 8.61 -19.89 21.99
C SER A 165 7.23 -20.51 22.24
N SER A 166 7.16 -21.47 23.17
CA SER A 166 5.89 -22.02 23.64
C SER A 166 5.26 -21.11 24.70
N ALA A 167 3.97 -20.82 24.57
CA ALA A 167 3.31 -19.92 25.51
C ALA A 167 3.33 -20.43 26.95
N PRO A 168 3.70 -19.58 27.94
CA PRO A 168 3.63 -19.97 29.34
C PRO A 168 2.18 -20.36 29.67
N PRO A 169 1.95 -21.53 30.30
CA PRO A 169 0.59 -22.01 30.52
C PRO A 169 -0.19 -21.16 31.54
N SER A 170 0.51 -20.36 32.36
CA SER A 170 -0.10 -19.47 33.34
C SER A 170 0.83 -18.32 33.77
N PHE A 171 0.23 -17.21 34.22
CA PHE A 171 0.87 -16.12 34.95
C PHE A 171 0.17 -16.01 36.32
N GLU A 172 0.95 -16.00 37.42
CA GLU A 172 0.44 -16.02 38.79
C GLU A 172 -0.67 -17.07 39.05
N GLY A 173 -0.54 -18.25 38.45
CA GLY A 173 -1.52 -19.34 38.58
C GLY A 173 -2.82 -19.17 37.78
N LYS A 174 -3.00 -18.07 37.04
CA LYS A 174 -4.10 -17.87 36.09
C LYS A 174 -3.66 -18.31 34.69
N PRO A 175 -4.46 -19.09 33.93
CA PRO A 175 -4.07 -19.52 32.60
C PRO A 175 -3.98 -18.33 31.64
N ILE A 176 -2.86 -18.21 30.91
CA ILE A 176 -2.70 -17.20 29.85
C ILE A 176 -3.48 -17.69 28.61
N PRO A 177 -4.17 -16.81 27.86
CA PRO A 177 -4.80 -17.23 26.60
C PRO A 177 -3.77 -17.76 25.61
N LYS A 178 -4.20 -18.64 24.69
CA LYS A 178 -3.34 -19.11 23.59
C LYS A 178 -2.81 -17.92 22.79
N GLU A 179 -1.49 -17.82 22.61
CA GLU A 179 -0.81 -16.68 21.96
C GLU A 179 -1.05 -15.34 22.68
N GLY A 180 -1.22 -15.39 24.01
CA GLY A 180 -1.37 -14.23 24.87
C GLY A 180 -2.65 -13.42 24.65
N CYS A 181 -2.67 -12.23 25.22
CA CYS A 181 -3.74 -11.25 24.99
C CYS A 181 -3.84 -10.80 23.53
N ILE A 182 -2.73 -10.79 22.77
CA ILE A 182 -2.73 -10.47 21.33
C ILE A 182 -3.52 -11.51 20.54
N GLY A 183 -3.28 -12.81 20.78
CA GLY A 183 -4.05 -13.88 20.15
C GLY A 183 -5.54 -13.83 20.49
N GLU A 184 -5.89 -13.44 21.72
CA GLU A 184 -7.30 -13.26 22.11
C GLU A 184 -7.95 -12.06 21.42
N ALA A 185 -7.23 -10.95 21.28
CA ALA A 185 -7.68 -9.80 20.51
C ALA A 185 -7.90 -10.18 19.04
N GLN A 186 -6.96 -10.91 18.42
CA GLN A 186 -7.06 -11.37 17.04
C GLN A 186 -8.22 -12.35 16.80
N ARG A 187 -8.45 -13.31 17.70
CA ARG A 187 -9.65 -14.18 17.67
C ARG A 187 -10.95 -13.38 17.77
N THR A 188 -10.98 -12.37 18.64
CA THR A 188 -12.13 -11.46 18.80
C THR A 188 -12.39 -10.65 17.52
N LEU A 189 -11.33 -10.11 16.90
CA LEU A 189 -11.45 -9.32 15.68
C LEU A 189 -11.75 -10.17 14.43
N SER A 190 -11.19 -11.37 14.30
CA SER A 190 -11.50 -12.28 13.19
C SER A 190 -12.87 -12.95 13.32
N GLY A 191 -13.41 -13.08 14.55
CA GLY A 191 -14.63 -13.83 14.83
C GLY A 191 -14.45 -15.36 14.77
N ASP A 192 -13.20 -15.85 14.84
CA ASP A 192 -12.87 -17.28 14.83
C ASP A 192 -12.05 -17.66 16.07
N GLU A 193 -12.61 -18.51 16.91
CA GLU A 193 -11.97 -19.01 18.15
C GLU A 193 -10.72 -19.86 17.89
N ASN A 194 -10.55 -20.39 16.67
CA ASN A 194 -9.38 -21.19 16.28
C ASN A 194 -8.27 -20.35 15.65
N MET A 195 -8.51 -19.05 15.39
CA MET A 195 -7.55 -18.16 14.77
C MET A 195 -6.23 -18.12 15.55
N THR A 196 -5.12 -18.24 14.80
CA THR A 196 -3.76 -18.03 15.28
C THR A 196 -3.18 -16.78 14.66
N SER A 197 -2.14 -16.22 15.29
CA SER A 197 -1.43 -15.03 14.83
C SER A 197 -0.82 -15.22 13.45
N ALA A 198 -0.32 -16.44 13.17
CA ALA A 198 0.19 -16.83 11.86
C ALA A 198 -0.90 -16.77 10.77
N VAL A 199 -2.05 -17.41 11.00
CA VAL A 199 -3.16 -17.43 10.03
C VAL A 199 -3.76 -16.03 9.85
N TYR A 200 -3.88 -15.25 10.93
CA TYR A 200 -4.29 -13.84 10.89
C TYR A 200 -3.37 -13.04 9.97
N GLY A 201 -2.05 -13.22 10.10
CA GLY A 201 -1.05 -12.63 9.22
C GLY A 201 -1.18 -13.08 7.76
N GLU A 202 -1.35 -14.38 7.50
CA GLU A 202 -1.47 -14.95 6.15
C GLU A 202 -2.67 -14.42 5.34
N HIS A 203 -3.78 -14.06 5.99
CA HIS A 203 -4.92 -13.44 5.30
C HIS A 203 -4.58 -12.05 4.73
N ILE A 204 -3.63 -11.35 5.34
CA ILE A 204 -3.21 -9.98 4.98
C ILE A 204 -1.95 -9.98 4.10
N ALA A 205 -1.00 -10.90 4.37
CA ALA A 205 0.30 -10.99 3.70
C ALA A 205 0.19 -11.01 2.17
N TRP A 206 -0.68 -11.88 1.62
CA TRP A 206 -0.89 -11.98 0.17
C TRP A 206 -1.29 -10.66 -0.49
N ALA A 207 -2.07 -9.82 0.20
CA ALA A 207 -2.49 -8.53 -0.32
C ALA A 207 -1.37 -7.47 -0.21
N ASN A 208 -0.54 -7.52 0.84
CA ASN A 208 0.70 -6.74 0.91
C ASN A 208 1.63 -7.10 -0.26
N ASP A 209 1.86 -8.40 -0.50
CA ASP A 209 2.72 -8.90 -1.58
C ASP A 209 2.21 -8.43 -2.95
N LEU A 210 0.89 -8.54 -3.19
CA LEU A 210 0.28 -8.01 -4.41
C LEU A 210 0.48 -6.51 -4.54
N GLN A 211 0.32 -5.73 -3.46
CA GLN A 211 0.45 -4.27 -3.46
C GLN A 211 1.90 -3.82 -3.74
N VAL A 212 2.89 -4.54 -3.21
CA VAL A 212 4.32 -4.29 -3.47
C VAL A 212 4.68 -4.71 -4.90
N LYS A 213 4.30 -5.92 -5.32
CA LYS A 213 4.63 -6.45 -6.65
C LYS A 213 4.01 -5.61 -7.77
N SER A 214 2.72 -5.30 -7.66
CA SER A 214 1.98 -4.50 -8.64
C SER A 214 2.57 -3.09 -8.80
N PHE A 215 3.11 -2.47 -7.74
CA PHE A 215 3.79 -1.17 -7.82
C PHE A 215 4.99 -1.21 -8.79
N PHE A 216 5.89 -2.18 -8.62
CA PHE A 216 7.09 -2.29 -9.45
C PHE A 216 6.78 -2.74 -10.88
N GLU A 217 5.86 -3.67 -11.05
CA GLU A 217 5.48 -4.22 -12.37
C GLU A 217 4.76 -3.16 -13.22
N SER A 218 3.81 -2.43 -12.63
CA SER A 218 3.12 -1.33 -13.34
C SER A 218 4.04 -0.16 -13.66
N ARG A 219 5.02 0.15 -12.80
CA ARG A 219 6.06 1.15 -13.10
C ARG A 219 6.87 0.81 -14.35
N SER A 220 7.12 -0.49 -14.53
CA SER A 220 7.96 -1.02 -15.60
C SER A 220 7.27 -0.94 -16.98
N GLU A 221 6.00 -0.52 -17.04
CA GLU A 221 5.32 -0.36 -18.32
C GLU A 221 5.86 0.82 -19.14
N PRO A 222 6.03 0.66 -20.48
CA PRO A 222 6.61 1.71 -21.33
C PRO A 222 5.90 3.07 -21.26
N LYS A 223 4.58 3.09 -21.01
CA LYS A 223 3.81 4.33 -20.83
C LYS A 223 4.17 5.07 -19.55
N VAL A 224 4.41 4.36 -18.45
CA VAL A 224 4.77 4.96 -17.16
C VAL A 224 6.19 5.51 -17.25
N HIS A 225 7.14 4.74 -17.75
CA HIS A 225 8.51 5.22 -18.01
C HIS A 225 8.56 6.45 -18.94
N ALA A 226 7.73 6.51 -19.99
CA ALA A 226 7.63 7.69 -20.85
C ALA A 226 7.08 8.92 -20.09
N ALA A 227 6.16 8.72 -19.16
CA ALA A 227 5.64 9.78 -18.29
C ALA A 227 6.66 10.22 -17.23
N GLU A 228 7.47 9.32 -16.67
CA GLU A 228 8.61 9.68 -15.79
C GLU A 228 9.67 10.50 -16.54
N ALA A 229 9.91 10.20 -17.82
CA ALA A 229 10.80 11.00 -18.66
C ALA A 229 10.21 12.40 -18.97
N LYS A 230 8.91 12.50 -19.24
CA LYS A 230 8.19 13.78 -19.41
C LYS A 230 8.22 14.62 -18.13
N TRP A 231 8.06 13.98 -16.95
CA TRP A 231 8.24 14.62 -15.64
C TRP A 231 9.67 15.16 -15.45
N SER A 232 10.69 14.34 -15.71
CA SER A 232 12.11 14.74 -15.59
C SER A 232 12.45 15.93 -16.49
N SER A 233 11.94 15.97 -17.73
CA SER A 233 12.09 17.12 -18.61
C SER A 233 11.44 18.38 -18.04
N CYS A 234 10.21 18.28 -17.52
CA CYS A 234 9.52 19.41 -16.89
C CYS A 234 10.29 19.93 -15.65
N MET A 235 10.81 19.03 -14.80
CA MET A 235 11.62 19.44 -13.64
C MET A 235 12.87 20.20 -14.07
N LYS A 236 13.49 19.80 -15.18
CA LYS A 236 14.65 20.49 -15.77
C LYS A 236 14.31 21.90 -16.26
N ASP A 237 13.14 22.10 -16.85
CA ASP A 237 12.65 23.43 -17.26
C ASP A 237 12.38 24.33 -16.02
N HIS A 238 12.04 23.73 -14.88
CA HIS A 238 11.98 24.38 -13.56
C HIS A 238 13.34 24.52 -12.85
N GLY A 239 14.46 24.16 -13.49
CA GLY A 239 15.82 24.29 -12.95
C GLY A 239 16.33 23.11 -12.13
N TYR A 240 15.56 22.02 -12.00
CA TYR A 240 15.92 20.83 -11.23
C TYR A 240 16.32 19.65 -12.13
N SER A 241 17.54 19.12 -11.97
CA SER A 241 18.03 18.01 -12.80
C SER A 241 17.88 16.67 -12.09
N PHE A 242 16.82 15.93 -12.40
CA PHE A 242 16.57 14.57 -11.89
C PHE A 242 16.56 13.51 -12.99
N PRO A 243 16.92 12.24 -12.71
CA PRO A 243 16.66 11.12 -13.62
C PRO A 243 15.14 10.95 -13.89
N ALA A 244 14.78 10.07 -14.83
CA ALA A 244 13.39 9.66 -15.07
C ALA A 244 12.89 8.72 -13.95
N ASP A 245 12.92 9.21 -12.71
CA ASP A 245 12.42 8.59 -11.50
C ASP A 245 11.70 9.67 -10.69
N VAL A 246 10.37 9.59 -10.62
CA VAL A 246 9.58 10.63 -9.94
C VAL A 246 9.88 10.73 -8.44
N PHE A 247 10.52 9.77 -7.79
CA PHE A 247 10.91 9.87 -6.38
C PHE A 247 12.25 10.59 -6.17
N ALA A 248 13.01 10.85 -7.23
CA ALA A 248 14.31 11.52 -7.14
C ALA A 248 14.25 12.90 -6.45
N ALA A 249 13.15 13.64 -6.64
CA ALA A 249 12.97 14.96 -6.02
C ALA A 249 12.89 14.89 -4.49
N VAL A 250 12.09 13.98 -3.93
CA VAL A 250 12.02 13.78 -2.46
C VAL A 250 13.29 13.10 -1.94
N ASN A 251 13.88 12.19 -2.71
CA ASN A 251 15.10 11.46 -2.35
C ASN A 251 16.37 12.34 -2.36
N SER A 252 16.33 13.52 -2.99
CA SER A 252 17.42 14.51 -2.93
C SER A 252 17.46 15.34 -1.65
N LEU A 253 16.48 15.17 -0.75
CA LEU A 253 16.41 15.85 0.54
C LEU A 253 17.01 15.00 1.65
N GLU A 254 17.63 15.66 2.62
CA GLU A 254 18.13 15.00 3.83
C GLU A 254 17.01 14.26 4.56
N LYS A 255 17.31 13.07 5.12
CA LYS A 255 16.32 12.29 5.88
C LYS A 255 16.05 12.90 7.26
N THR A 256 17.08 13.46 7.88
CA THR A 256 17.02 14.12 9.19
C THR A 256 17.13 15.63 9.00
N ARG A 257 15.98 16.29 8.94
CA ARG A 257 15.87 17.74 8.71
C ARG A 257 14.64 18.30 9.43
N GLU A 258 14.57 19.62 9.55
CA GLU A 258 13.42 20.29 10.14
C GLU A 258 12.23 20.37 9.16
N ARG A 259 11.04 20.61 9.70
CA ARG A 259 9.84 20.92 8.91
C ARG A 259 10.03 22.25 8.17
N PRO A 260 9.74 22.34 6.86
CA PRO A 260 9.91 23.56 6.10
C PRO A 260 8.97 24.65 6.58
N ARG A 261 9.42 25.90 6.41
CA ARG A 261 8.53 27.06 6.35
C ARG A 261 7.96 27.17 4.93
N ALA A 262 6.74 27.71 4.81
CA ALA A 262 6.18 28.06 3.51
C ALA A 262 7.11 29.04 2.77
N GLY A 263 7.32 28.83 1.47
CA GLY A 263 8.28 29.60 0.67
C GLY A 263 9.75 29.24 0.90
N SER A 264 10.03 28.06 1.44
CA SER A 264 11.39 27.49 1.46
C SER A 264 11.67 26.69 0.17
N ALA A 265 12.95 26.47 -0.12
CA ALA A 265 13.41 25.70 -1.29
C ALA A 265 12.79 24.29 -1.39
N GLU A 266 12.42 23.66 -0.27
CA GLU A 266 11.66 22.40 -0.31
C GLU A 266 10.22 22.61 -0.79
N THR A 267 9.52 23.61 -0.27
CA THR A 267 8.14 23.89 -0.72
C THR A 267 8.11 24.31 -2.19
N GLU A 268 9.11 25.04 -2.66
CA GLU A 268 9.28 25.37 -4.09
C GLU A 268 9.52 24.10 -4.94
N LEU A 269 10.44 23.23 -4.50
CA LEU A 269 10.70 21.95 -5.15
C LEU A 269 9.46 21.04 -5.20
N ALA A 270 8.70 20.95 -4.11
CA ALA A 270 7.48 20.15 -4.02
C ALA A 270 6.35 20.73 -4.91
N VAL A 271 6.26 22.06 -5.02
CA VAL A 271 5.30 22.73 -5.91
C VAL A 271 5.68 22.53 -7.39
N ALA A 272 6.96 22.57 -7.73
CA ALA A 272 7.44 22.23 -9.07
C ALA A 272 7.15 20.74 -9.40
N ASP A 273 7.48 19.82 -8.48
CA ASP A 273 7.24 18.38 -8.63
C ASP A 273 5.75 18.05 -8.84
N THR A 274 4.86 18.54 -7.96
CA THR A 274 3.41 18.35 -8.12
C THR A 274 2.89 18.94 -9.44
N GLY A 275 3.40 20.10 -9.85
CA GLY A 275 3.11 20.70 -11.16
C GLY A 275 3.53 19.79 -12.32
N CYS A 276 4.76 19.28 -12.30
CA CYS A 276 5.31 18.42 -13.34
C CYS A 276 4.70 17.02 -13.38
N ARG A 277 4.24 16.47 -12.24
CA ARG A 277 3.47 15.21 -12.21
C ARG A 277 2.11 15.36 -12.86
N ARG A 278 1.45 16.51 -12.65
CA ARG A 278 0.16 16.80 -13.27
C ARG A 278 0.31 16.98 -14.78
N THR A 279 1.34 17.69 -15.26
CA THR A 279 1.55 17.88 -16.70
C THR A 279 2.09 16.63 -17.40
N SER A 280 2.72 15.69 -16.68
CA SER A 280 3.24 14.44 -17.25
C SER A 280 2.24 13.29 -17.27
N ASP A 281 1.11 13.41 -16.57
CA ASP A 281 0.07 12.38 -16.40
C ASP A 281 0.56 11.10 -15.69
N VAL A 282 1.77 11.14 -15.11
CA VAL A 282 2.49 9.95 -14.61
C VAL A 282 1.72 9.16 -13.56
N ALA A 283 1.03 9.84 -12.65
CA ALA A 283 0.24 9.18 -11.61
C ALA A 283 -1.01 8.47 -12.16
N ALA A 284 -1.66 9.03 -13.18
CA ALA A 284 -2.84 8.44 -13.80
C ALA A 284 -2.46 7.22 -14.64
N LEU A 285 -1.43 7.36 -15.49
CA LEU A 285 -0.90 6.26 -16.31
C LEU A 285 -0.37 5.10 -15.47
N TRP A 286 0.27 5.39 -14.33
CA TRP A 286 0.73 4.36 -13.40
C TRP A 286 -0.45 3.71 -12.66
N TYR A 287 -1.41 4.49 -12.17
CA TYR A 287 -2.65 3.95 -11.56
C TYR A 287 -3.41 3.01 -12.51
N GLU A 288 -3.55 3.36 -13.79
CA GLU A 288 -4.21 2.50 -14.79
C GLU A 288 -3.47 1.16 -15.00
N ALA A 289 -2.13 1.20 -15.07
CA ALA A 289 -1.30 0.00 -15.19
C ALA A 289 -1.38 -0.88 -13.94
N ASP A 290 -1.34 -0.29 -12.76
CA ASP A 290 -1.42 -0.95 -11.45
C ASP A 290 -2.81 -1.59 -11.25
N ALA A 291 -3.89 -0.84 -11.49
CA ALA A 291 -5.26 -1.34 -11.43
C ALA A 291 -5.47 -2.55 -12.37
N ARG A 292 -4.95 -2.49 -13.60
CA ARG A 292 -5.01 -3.61 -14.55
C ARG A 292 -4.17 -4.81 -14.09
N TYR A 293 -2.97 -4.59 -13.55
CA TYR A 293 -2.14 -5.66 -13.00
C TYR A 293 -2.86 -6.38 -11.86
N GLN A 294 -3.35 -5.62 -10.88
CA GLN A 294 -4.06 -6.17 -9.73
C GLN A 294 -5.35 -6.87 -10.14
N ALA A 295 -6.15 -6.30 -11.04
CA ALA A 295 -7.36 -6.93 -11.53
C ALA A 295 -7.08 -8.31 -12.16
N ALA A 296 -5.99 -8.42 -12.94
CA ALA A 296 -5.58 -9.68 -13.54
C ALA A 296 -5.09 -10.70 -12.50
N GLU A 297 -4.32 -10.29 -11.49
CA GLU A 297 -3.86 -11.18 -10.42
C GLU A 297 -4.97 -11.60 -9.46
N THR A 298 -5.90 -10.71 -9.10
CA THR A 298 -7.08 -11.04 -8.29
C THR A 298 -8.03 -11.96 -9.04
N ALA A 299 -8.18 -11.80 -10.36
CA ALA A 299 -8.97 -12.71 -11.19
C ALA A 299 -8.31 -14.11 -11.30
N ARG A 300 -6.97 -14.17 -11.48
CA ARG A 300 -6.22 -15.43 -11.47
C ARG A 300 -6.30 -16.16 -10.13
N ASN A 301 -6.39 -15.43 -9.02
CA ASN A 301 -6.41 -15.97 -7.66
C ASN A 301 -7.78 -15.79 -6.96
N ALA A 302 -8.88 -15.80 -7.73
CA ALA A 302 -10.20 -15.36 -7.27
C ALA A 302 -10.69 -16.00 -5.96
N ALA A 303 -10.36 -17.26 -5.69
CA ALA A 303 -10.71 -17.93 -4.44
C ALA A 303 -9.98 -17.36 -3.21
N LYS A 304 -8.64 -17.19 -3.30
CA LYS A 304 -7.83 -16.56 -2.23
C LYS A 304 -8.19 -15.09 -2.06
N TRP A 305 -8.45 -14.39 -3.17
CA TRP A 305 -8.94 -13.01 -3.13
C TRP A 305 -10.26 -12.90 -2.38
N ALA A 306 -11.28 -13.66 -2.78
CA ALA A 306 -12.58 -13.66 -2.11
C ALA A 306 -12.49 -14.04 -0.62
N ASP A 307 -11.53 -14.88 -0.25
CA ASP A 307 -11.27 -15.27 1.13
C ASP A 307 -10.67 -14.14 1.97
N SER A 308 -9.54 -13.57 1.53
CA SER A 308 -8.95 -12.39 2.17
C SER A 308 -9.93 -11.22 2.25
N THR A 309 -10.81 -11.03 1.25
CA THR A 309 -11.82 -9.95 1.26
C THR A 309 -12.96 -10.21 2.26
N ARG A 310 -13.32 -11.48 2.52
CA ARG A 310 -14.24 -11.82 3.61
C ARG A 310 -13.59 -11.53 4.96
N PHE A 311 -12.39 -12.05 5.18
CA PHE A 311 -11.63 -11.85 6.42
C PHE A 311 -11.46 -10.36 6.75
N ALA A 312 -10.98 -9.56 5.80
CA ALA A 312 -10.78 -8.13 5.98
C ALA A 312 -12.07 -7.37 6.31
N ARG A 313 -13.22 -7.77 5.72
CA ARG A 313 -14.53 -7.19 6.07
C ARG A 313 -14.98 -7.55 7.47
N THR A 314 -14.80 -8.81 7.91
CA THR A 314 -15.12 -9.23 9.28
C THR A 314 -14.28 -8.45 10.29
N VAL A 315 -12.96 -8.38 10.08
CA VAL A 315 -12.04 -7.63 10.96
C VAL A 315 -12.44 -6.16 11.06
N ARG A 316 -12.66 -5.45 9.94
CA ARG A 316 -13.08 -4.04 9.98
C ARG A 316 -14.41 -3.84 10.73
N SER A 317 -15.38 -4.73 10.54
CA SER A 317 -16.67 -4.69 11.24
C SER A 317 -16.51 -4.88 12.76
N ASN A 318 -15.64 -5.80 13.18
CA ASN A 318 -15.39 -6.08 14.58
C ASN A 318 -14.54 -4.98 15.23
N VAL A 319 -13.56 -4.40 14.52
CA VAL A 319 -12.82 -3.20 14.93
C VAL A 319 -13.80 -2.04 15.21
N ALA A 320 -14.71 -1.72 14.28
CA ALA A 320 -15.72 -0.69 14.51
C ALA A 320 -16.56 -0.98 15.77
N SER A 321 -17.03 -2.23 15.91
CA SER A 321 -17.83 -2.66 17.07
C SER A 321 -17.10 -2.51 18.41
N VAL A 322 -15.80 -2.81 18.46
CA VAL A 322 -14.95 -2.60 19.65
C VAL A 322 -14.81 -1.11 19.96
N LEU A 323 -14.43 -0.29 18.98
CA LEU A 323 -14.24 1.15 19.18
C LEU A 323 -15.53 1.84 19.66
N GLU A 324 -16.68 1.45 19.10
CA GLU A 324 -18.01 1.91 19.49
C GLU A 324 -18.40 1.49 20.92
N LYS A 325 -18.25 0.19 21.26
CA LYS A 325 -18.48 -0.35 22.62
C LYS A 325 -17.72 0.47 23.67
N HIS A 326 -16.47 0.82 23.37
CA HIS A 326 -15.57 1.52 24.28
C HIS A 326 -15.71 3.06 24.23
N ARG A 327 -16.45 3.61 23.27
CA ARG A 327 -16.59 5.06 23.02
C ARG A 327 -15.25 5.76 22.77
N ILE A 328 -14.34 5.08 22.07
CA ILE A 328 -13.00 5.55 21.72
C ILE A 328 -12.89 5.61 20.18
N GLY A 329 -11.99 6.42 19.64
CA GLY A 329 -11.69 6.41 18.20
C GLY A 329 -12.73 7.09 17.31
N ALA A 330 -13.50 8.07 17.83
CA ALA A 330 -14.43 8.86 17.04
C ALA A 330 -13.87 9.45 15.71
N PRO A 331 -12.58 9.87 15.61
CA PRO A 331 -11.98 10.29 14.32
C PRO A 331 -11.85 9.18 13.26
N PHE A 332 -11.88 7.92 13.67
CA PHE A 332 -11.65 6.75 12.80
C PHE A 332 -12.97 6.14 12.29
N LEU A 333 -14.06 6.23 13.06
CA LEU A 333 -15.32 5.56 12.77
C LEU A 333 -15.89 5.84 11.36
N PRO A 334 -15.87 7.07 10.81
CA PRO A 334 -16.34 7.33 9.45
C PRO A 334 -15.52 6.60 8.38
N ALA A 335 -14.22 6.40 8.61
CA ALA A 335 -13.34 5.69 7.68
C ALA A 335 -13.61 4.19 7.69
N ILE A 336 -13.70 3.58 8.88
CA ILE A 336 -13.88 2.14 9.05
C ILE A 336 -15.26 1.69 8.50
N ARG A 337 -16.28 2.55 8.65
CA ARG A 337 -17.63 2.31 8.10
C ARG A 337 -17.72 2.47 6.58
N GLY A 338 -16.72 3.10 5.94
CA GLY A 338 -16.72 3.39 4.50
C GLY A 338 -17.46 4.67 4.12
N ASP A 339 -17.81 5.52 5.09
CA ASP A 339 -18.63 6.73 4.93
C ASP A 339 -17.80 8.01 4.63
N MET A 340 -16.46 7.91 4.47
CA MET A 340 -15.65 9.08 4.17
C MET A 340 -15.83 9.60 2.74
N ASP A 341 -16.42 10.78 2.64
CA ASP A 341 -16.07 11.74 1.61
C ASP A 341 -14.59 12.12 1.79
N TRP A 342 -13.77 11.84 0.77
CA TRP A 342 -12.33 12.12 0.76
C TRP A 342 -12.01 13.59 0.44
N SER A 343 -13.01 14.44 0.32
CA SER A 343 -12.83 15.88 0.26
C SER A 343 -12.11 16.38 1.53
N PRO A 344 -11.06 17.21 1.41
CA PRO A 344 -10.46 17.82 2.59
C PRO A 344 -11.51 18.66 3.33
N PRO A 345 -11.48 18.71 4.68
CA PRO A 345 -12.43 19.50 5.43
C PRO A 345 -12.35 20.96 4.97
N SER A 346 -13.48 21.50 4.52
CA SER A 346 -13.60 22.92 4.16
C SER A 346 -13.31 23.77 5.38
N SER A 347 -12.22 24.55 5.31
CA SER A 347 -11.99 25.71 6.17
C SER A 347 -12.31 27.00 5.40
#